data_AF-A0A553FNA5-F1
#
_entry.id   AF-A0A553FNA5-F1
#
_cell.length_a   1.000
_cell.length_b   1.000
_cell.length_c   1.000
_cell.angle_alpha   90.00
_cell.angle_beta   90.00
_cell.angle_gamma   90.00
#
_symmetry.space_group_name_H-M   'P 1'
#
loop_
_entity.id
_entity.type
_entity.pdbx_description
1 polymer ?
#
loop_
_entity_poly.entity_id
_entity_poly.type
_entity_poly.pdbx_seq_one_letter_code
_entity_poly.pdbx_strand_id
1 'polypeptide(L)'
;METTIIPTKQVFLWALSLFMVYSEVQAQGGNTSYGTGAGTGGEENSFFGENAGSLNSDDSNTYIGYNSGRNNTGGYNNTFIGHSSGRTNTTGYSNIFIGASSGFRNTTGDFNVFLGTSTGRENTTARNNTYLGYTAGYNATGNSNVFIGSQAGYNETGSNKLYIDNSNTATPLIYGDFSSNQLGINTIPGTGFTLDVGGNLRANGSLTLNEAGYIDDDVTFGGQNDDWIRLHGYIEMKSATDDYGIVLRNKDANDYLGITQVDGSSYLTESSSHGNYFIKGTNRDTYLGNHIYGKSVNEAYSNLYKFGGLFLTWDSDNYGTNEHHSVRSTYGDTYGDDITINSYDHLRFNLDANNNNPNSYFEVGQHTTDVENVLFRIVSPSGNVGIGTTSPDYKLDVNGPVNATELRVNGELLNIPTQFWNQTGTDIDYIAGKVGIGTATPAHTLDVNGAINATEIRLNGEIFNPTVWTQSGTDINYLQGTVGIGTATVPMGYRLAVDGNIVAEEIQIQLSDTWPDYVFEEDYDLKPLSEVEAFVKANKHLPDVPSASEVVSEGQRLGEMNAILLKKVEELTLYLIRQQATIEAQENKIKELYEMFRKGNE
;
A
#
# COMPACT_ATOMS: atom_id res chain seq x y z
N MET A 1 -56.69 -71.14 -24.42
CA MET A 1 -56.00 -69.94 -23.91
C MET A 1 -54.87 -69.64 -24.89
N GLU A 2 -55.09 -68.67 -25.76
CA GLU A 2 -54.15 -68.30 -26.81
C GLU A 2 -52.92 -67.60 -26.21
N THR A 3 -51.74 -68.14 -26.51
CA THR A 3 -50.44 -67.52 -26.28
C THR A 3 -50.24 -66.37 -27.27
N THR A 4 -50.30 -65.13 -26.78
CA THR A 4 -50.02 -63.93 -27.57
C THR A 4 -48.51 -63.73 -27.67
N ILE A 5 -47.94 -64.01 -28.84
CA ILE A 5 -46.54 -63.71 -29.17
C ILE A 5 -46.44 -62.21 -29.48
N ILE A 6 -45.73 -61.46 -28.64
CA ILE A 6 -45.46 -60.04 -28.87
C ILE A 6 -44.39 -59.92 -29.98
N PRO A 7 -44.62 -59.17 -31.06
CA PRO A 7 -43.68 -59.08 -32.17
C PRO A 7 -42.44 -58.28 -31.79
N THR A 8 -41.27 -58.80 -32.16
CA THR A 8 -39.90 -58.29 -31.90
C THR A 8 -39.65 -56.83 -32.28
N LYS A 9 -40.51 -56.21 -33.11
CA LYS A 9 -40.46 -54.77 -33.41
C LYS A 9 -40.87 -53.88 -32.23
N GLN A 10 -41.73 -54.34 -31.32
CA GLN A 10 -42.07 -53.56 -30.13
C GLN A 10 -40.95 -53.59 -29.09
N VAL A 11 -40.24 -54.70 -28.93
CA VAL A 11 -39.09 -54.78 -28.01
C VAL A 11 -37.94 -53.88 -28.47
N PHE A 12 -37.75 -53.73 -29.79
CA PHE A 12 -36.74 -52.81 -30.34
C PHE A 12 -37.12 -51.33 -30.14
N LEU A 13 -38.40 -50.98 -30.23
CA LEU A 13 -38.88 -49.62 -29.90
C LEU A 13 -38.74 -49.31 -28.41
N TRP A 14 -39.03 -50.29 -27.54
CA TRP A 14 -38.89 -50.15 -26.08
C TRP A 14 -37.42 -50.06 -25.64
N ALA A 15 -36.52 -50.78 -26.32
CA ALA A 15 -35.08 -50.69 -26.08
C ALA A 15 -34.46 -49.38 -26.61
N LEU A 16 -34.96 -48.83 -27.73
CA LEU A 16 -34.52 -47.51 -28.22
C LEU A 16 -34.95 -46.37 -27.30
N SER A 17 -36.14 -46.46 -26.68
CA SER A 17 -36.58 -45.51 -25.66
C SER A 17 -35.82 -45.62 -24.34
N LEU A 18 -35.15 -46.74 -24.07
CA LEU A 18 -34.34 -46.95 -22.87
C LEU A 18 -32.88 -46.47 -23.03
N PHE A 19 -32.45 -46.19 -24.27
CA PHE A 19 -31.08 -45.74 -24.60
C PHE A 19 -30.98 -44.24 -24.98
N MET A 20 -32.10 -43.50 -24.99
CA MET A 20 -32.05 -42.04 -25.02
C MET A 20 -31.90 -41.53 -23.59
N VAL A 21 -30.68 -41.17 -23.24
CA VAL A 21 -30.35 -40.40 -22.03
C VAL A 21 -31.32 -39.21 -21.92
N TYR A 22 -32.00 -39.10 -20.78
CA TYR A 22 -32.96 -38.06 -20.42
C TYR A 22 -32.42 -36.65 -20.70
N SER A 23 -32.90 -36.05 -21.79
CA SER A 23 -32.95 -34.59 -21.93
C SER A 23 -34.30 -34.25 -22.53
N GLU A 24 -35.31 -34.06 -21.68
CA GLU A 24 -36.61 -33.55 -22.13
C GLU A 24 -36.42 -32.12 -22.65
N VAL A 25 -36.62 -31.92 -23.95
CA VAL A 25 -36.86 -30.57 -24.49
C VAL A 25 -38.32 -30.24 -24.22
N GLN A 26 -38.58 -29.49 -23.15
CA GLN A 26 -39.92 -29.00 -22.83
C GLN A 26 -40.16 -27.71 -23.61
N ALA A 27 -41.04 -27.77 -24.60
CA ALA A 27 -41.54 -26.61 -25.33
C ALA A 27 -42.96 -26.27 -24.85
N GLN A 28 -43.06 -25.39 -23.84
CA GLN A 28 -44.33 -24.90 -23.31
C GLN A 28 -44.24 -23.36 -23.20
N GLY A 29 -45.24 -22.63 -23.70
CA GLY A 29 -45.26 -21.16 -23.64
C GLY A 29 -44.14 -20.46 -24.44
N GLY A 30 -43.56 -21.12 -25.47
CA GLY A 30 -42.42 -20.57 -26.20
C GLY A 30 -41.06 -20.75 -25.50
N ASN A 31 -41.01 -21.45 -24.35
CA ASN A 31 -39.77 -21.78 -23.68
C ASN A 31 -38.99 -22.90 -24.40
N THR A 32 -37.67 -22.89 -24.29
CA THR A 32 -36.78 -24.00 -24.67
C THR A 32 -35.95 -24.40 -23.46
N SER A 33 -36.17 -25.59 -22.89
CA SER A 33 -35.41 -26.11 -21.75
C SER A 33 -34.59 -27.34 -22.11
N TYR A 34 -33.34 -27.44 -21.65
CA TYR A 34 -32.48 -28.61 -21.81
C TYR A 34 -31.65 -28.85 -20.54
N GLY A 35 -31.85 -30.01 -19.90
CA GLY A 35 -31.15 -30.41 -18.66
C GLY A 35 -32.12 -30.75 -17.54
N THR A 36 -31.70 -31.61 -16.59
CA THR A 36 -32.55 -32.03 -15.47
C THR A 36 -32.95 -30.82 -14.61
N GLY A 37 -34.25 -30.64 -14.37
CA GLY A 37 -34.78 -29.52 -13.59
C GLY A 37 -34.68 -28.15 -14.26
N ALA A 38 -34.38 -28.08 -15.55
CA ALA A 38 -34.32 -26.83 -16.30
C ALA A 38 -35.72 -26.30 -16.63
N GLY A 39 -36.01 -25.06 -16.21
CA GLY A 39 -37.27 -24.36 -16.47
C GLY A 39 -38.48 -24.86 -15.69
N THR A 40 -39.26 -23.95 -15.12
CA THR A 40 -40.49 -24.27 -14.38
C THR A 40 -41.72 -23.42 -14.72
N GLY A 41 -41.56 -22.28 -15.42
CA GLY A 41 -42.64 -21.35 -15.71
C GLY A 41 -42.16 -20.10 -16.47
N GLY A 42 -43.12 -19.27 -16.89
CA GLY A 42 -42.93 -18.12 -17.79
C GLY A 42 -43.10 -18.46 -19.27
N GLU A 43 -43.01 -17.47 -20.14
CA GLU A 43 -43.08 -17.55 -21.60
C GLU A 43 -41.77 -17.04 -22.25
N GLU A 44 -41.46 -17.53 -23.45
CA GLU A 44 -40.33 -17.05 -24.27
C GLU A 44 -38.92 -17.15 -23.65
N ASN A 45 -38.68 -18.14 -22.78
CA ASN A 45 -37.40 -18.36 -22.12
C ASN A 45 -36.49 -19.39 -22.82
N SER A 46 -35.17 -19.32 -22.58
CA SER A 46 -34.17 -20.28 -23.06
C SER A 46 -33.30 -20.79 -21.91
N PHE A 47 -33.45 -22.05 -21.51
CA PHE A 47 -32.75 -22.67 -20.39
C PHE A 47 -31.90 -23.85 -20.82
N PHE A 48 -30.59 -23.82 -20.55
CA PHE A 48 -29.66 -24.90 -20.91
C PHE A 48 -28.73 -25.21 -19.73
N GLY A 49 -28.84 -26.39 -19.14
CA GLY A 49 -28.04 -26.84 -18.00
C GLY A 49 -28.92 -27.34 -16.84
N GLU A 50 -28.36 -28.20 -15.98
CA GLU A 50 -29.07 -28.71 -14.82
C GLU A 50 -29.51 -27.57 -13.88
N ASN A 51 -30.79 -27.56 -13.50
CA ASN A 51 -31.44 -26.54 -12.68
C ASN A 51 -31.37 -25.11 -13.23
N ALA A 52 -31.06 -24.91 -14.52
CA ALA A 52 -31.13 -23.59 -15.13
C ALA A 52 -32.58 -23.07 -15.10
N GLY A 53 -32.81 -21.93 -14.44
CA GLY A 53 -34.16 -21.37 -14.28
C GLY A 53 -35.17 -22.27 -13.55
N SER A 54 -34.72 -23.15 -12.64
CA SER A 54 -35.58 -24.15 -11.99
C SER A 54 -36.66 -23.59 -11.06
N LEU A 55 -36.63 -22.31 -10.73
CA LEU A 55 -37.70 -21.61 -10.01
C LEU A 55 -38.22 -20.41 -10.81
N ASN A 56 -37.84 -20.30 -12.08
CA ASN A 56 -38.26 -19.23 -12.98
C ASN A 56 -39.78 -19.27 -13.19
N SER A 57 -40.41 -18.11 -13.01
CA SER A 57 -41.84 -17.89 -13.23
C SER A 57 -42.15 -16.79 -14.25
N ASP A 58 -41.12 -16.19 -14.86
CA ASP A 58 -41.22 -14.94 -15.63
C ASP A 58 -40.67 -15.08 -17.05
N ASP A 59 -40.90 -14.06 -17.86
CA ASP A 59 -40.77 -14.17 -19.31
C ASP A 59 -39.43 -13.65 -19.84
N SER A 60 -39.09 -14.09 -21.06
CA SER A 60 -38.00 -13.53 -21.88
C SER A 60 -36.60 -13.61 -21.25
N ASN A 61 -36.29 -14.67 -20.51
CA ASN A 61 -34.98 -14.91 -19.90
C ASN A 61 -34.15 -15.95 -20.68
N THR A 62 -32.83 -15.77 -20.72
CA THR A 62 -31.87 -16.74 -21.30
C THR A 62 -30.88 -17.20 -20.24
N TYR A 63 -30.97 -18.44 -19.75
CA TYR A 63 -30.07 -19.02 -18.77
C TYR A 63 -29.30 -20.23 -19.33
N ILE A 64 -27.97 -20.17 -19.30
CA ILE A 64 -27.09 -21.22 -19.79
C ILE A 64 -26.04 -21.54 -18.72
N GLY A 65 -26.02 -22.77 -18.22
CA GLY A 65 -25.08 -23.26 -17.20
C GLY A 65 -25.77 -23.87 -15.97
N TYR A 66 -25.05 -24.73 -15.25
CA TYR A 66 -25.53 -25.35 -14.01
C TYR A 66 -25.99 -24.30 -12.99
N ASN A 67 -27.23 -24.40 -12.51
CA ASN A 67 -27.88 -23.45 -11.59
C ASN A 67 -27.90 -21.98 -12.07
N SER A 68 -27.74 -21.70 -13.37
CA SER A 68 -27.87 -20.33 -13.89
C SER A 68 -29.30 -19.83 -13.70
N GLY A 69 -29.48 -18.67 -13.07
CA GLY A 69 -30.81 -18.09 -12.79
C GLY A 69 -31.74 -18.94 -11.94
N ARG A 70 -31.22 -19.90 -11.16
CA ARG A 70 -32.00 -20.92 -10.43
C ARG A 70 -33.17 -20.35 -9.63
N ASN A 71 -32.96 -19.27 -8.87
CA ASN A 71 -33.94 -18.73 -7.91
C ASN A 71 -34.72 -17.51 -8.43
N ASN A 72 -34.71 -17.25 -9.73
CA ASN A 72 -35.44 -16.11 -10.30
C ASN A 72 -36.95 -16.30 -10.14
N THR A 73 -37.65 -15.48 -9.36
CA THR A 73 -39.09 -15.63 -9.06
C THR A 73 -39.95 -14.44 -9.51
N GLY A 74 -39.35 -13.39 -10.07
CA GLY A 74 -40.07 -12.20 -10.55
C GLY A 74 -39.29 -11.35 -11.57
N GLY A 75 -38.16 -11.83 -12.08
CA GLY A 75 -37.25 -11.06 -12.94
C GLY A 75 -37.41 -11.42 -14.41
N TYR A 76 -37.63 -10.45 -15.28
CA TYR A 76 -37.76 -10.65 -16.74
C TYR A 76 -36.59 -10.04 -17.52
N ASN A 77 -36.42 -10.41 -18.79
CA ASN A 77 -35.37 -9.89 -19.68
C ASN A 77 -33.92 -10.09 -19.18
N ASN A 78 -33.64 -11.16 -18.44
CA ASN A 78 -32.30 -11.46 -17.95
C ASN A 78 -31.54 -12.42 -18.88
N THR A 79 -30.24 -12.21 -19.07
CA THR A 79 -29.34 -13.13 -19.78
C THR A 79 -28.22 -13.59 -18.85
N PHE A 80 -28.27 -14.84 -18.39
CA PHE A 80 -27.27 -15.42 -17.48
C PHE A 80 -26.56 -16.62 -18.10
N ILE A 81 -25.25 -16.49 -18.36
CA ILE A 81 -24.44 -17.51 -19.02
C ILE A 81 -23.23 -17.84 -18.16
N GLY A 82 -23.19 -19.02 -17.54
CA GLY A 82 -22.11 -19.50 -16.70
C GLY A 82 -22.58 -20.41 -15.56
N HIS A 83 -21.66 -21.15 -14.96
CA HIS A 83 -21.95 -21.92 -13.75
C HIS A 83 -22.41 -20.98 -12.62
N SER A 84 -23.64 -21.15 -12.15
CA SER A 84 -24.27 -20.35 -11.09
C SER A 84 -24.31 -18.83 -11.34
N SER A 85 -24.30 -18.37 -12.59
CA SER A 85 -24.54 -16.95 -12.90
C SER A 85 -25.95 -16.53 -12.49
N GLY A 86 -26.09 -15.42 -11.76
CA GLY A 86 -27.39 -14.93 -11.28
C GLY A 86 -28.17 -15.91 -10.39
N ARG A 87 -27.50 -16.88 -9.75
CA ARG A 87 -28.16 -18.00 -9.06
C ARG A 87 -29.21 -17.57 -8.04
N THR A 88 -28.96 -16.50 -7.28
CA THR A 88 -29.89 -16.01 -6.26
C THR A 88 -30.77 -14.84 -6.70
N ASN A 89 -30.76 -14.45 -7.98
CA ASN A 89 -31.62 -13.37 -8.47
C ASN A 89 -33.06 -13.70 -8.12
N THR A 90 -33.80 -12.80 -7.46
CA THR A 90 -35.20 -13.05 -7.09
C THR A 90 -36.14 -12.23 -7.96
N THR A 91 -36.00 -10.91 -8.00
CA THR A 91 -36.88 -10.01 -8.77
C THR A 91 -36.10 -9.06 -9.67
N GLY A 92 -34.78 -9.15 -9.71
CA GLY A 92 -33.94 -8.32 -10.56
C GLY A 92 -34.23 -8.55 -12.04
N TYR A 93 -34.38 -7.49 -12.84
CA TYR A 93 -34.73 -7.58 -14.26
C TYR A 93 -33.75 -6.80 -15.16
N SER A 94 -33.75 -7.13 -16.46
CA SER A 94 -32.86 -6.55 -17.47
C SER A 94 -31.36 -6.64 -17.15
N ASN A 95 -30.91 -7.74 -16.55
CA ASN A 95 -29.51 -7.97 -16.23
C ASN A 95 -28.81 -8.88 -17.26
N ILE A 96 -27.54 -8.64 -17.54
CA ILE A 96 -26.68 -9.49 -18.38
C ILE A 96 -25.51 -9.97 -17.53
N PHE A 97 -25.49 -11.25 -17.14
CA PHE A 97 -24.41 -11.86 -16.37
C PHE A 97 -23.74 -12.99 -17.16
N ILE A 98 -22.49 -12.82 -17.56
CA ILE A 98 -21.77 -13.78 -18.39
C ILE A 98 -20.44 -14.12 -17.70
N GLY A 99 -20.30 -15.35 -17.21
CA GLY A 99 -19.15 -15.85 -16.48
C GLY A 99 -19.56 -16.68 -15.26
N ALA A 100 -18.71 -17.62 -14.84
CA ALA A 100 -19.01 -18.44 -13.67
C ALA A 100 -19.17 -17.57 -12.41
N SER A 101 -20.27 -17.76 -11.69
CA SER A 101 -20.66 -16.96 -10.50
C SER A 101 -20.76 -15.44 -10.73
N SER A 102 -20.92 -14.98 -11.98
CA SER A 102 -21.23 -13.58 -12.25
C SER A 102 -22.60 -13.22 -11.67
N GLY A 103 -22.67 -12.14 -10.89
CA GLY A 103 -23.90 -11.71 -10.22
C GLY A 103 -24.51 -12.75 -9.27
N PHE A 104 -23.70 -13.66 -8.71
CA PHE A 104 -24.18 -14.82 -7.94
C PHE A 104 -25.17 -14.46 -6.83
N ARG A 105 -24.90 -13.38 -6.08
CA ARG A 105 -25.72 -12.92 -4.94
C ARG A 105 -26.73 -11.83 -5.29
N ASN A 106 -26.91 -11.49 -6.57
CA ASN A 106 -27.92 -10.48 -6.94
C ASN A 106 -29.28 -10.99 -6.46
N THR A 107 -30.09 -10.12 -5.86
CA THR A 107 -31.46 -10.44 -5.42
C THR A 107 -32.45 -9.55 -6.17
N THR A 108 -32.30 -8.23 -6.03
CA THR A 108 -33.22 -7.23 -6.61
C THR A 108 -32.52 -6.16 -7.44
N GLY A 109 -31.22 -6.30 -7.72
CA GLY A 109 -30.49 -5.36 -8.56
C GLY A 109 -30.92 -5.48 -10.03
N ASP A 110 -31.15 -4.34 -10.67
CA ASP A 110 -31.64 -4.24 -12.05
C ASP A 110 -30.62 -3.55 -12.97
N PHE A 111 -30.73 -3.79 -14.27
CA PHE A 111 -29.95 -3.10 -15.31
C PHE A 111 -28.43 -3.21 -15.15
N ASN A 112 -27.94 -4.34 -14.64
CA ASN A 112 -26.52 -4.60 -14.50
C ASN A 112 -25.97 -5.42 -15.67
N VAL A 113 -24.76 -5.10 -16.12
CA VAL A 113 -24.01 -5.84 -17.14
C VAL A 113 -22.71 -6.32 -16.52
N PHE A 114 -22.61 -7.61 -16.23
CA PHE A 114 -21.42 -8.25 -15.66
C PHE A 114 -20.84 -9.29 -16.64
N LEU A 115 -19.59 -9.11 -17.04
CA LEU A 115 -18.91 -9.98 -18.00
C LEU A 115 -17.53 -10.38 -17.45
N GLY A 116 -17.40 -11.64 -17.07
CA GLY A 116 -16.20 -12.25 -16.48
C GLY A 116 -16.52 -13.12 -15.27
N THR A 117 -15.65 -14.08 -14.95
CA THR A 117 -15.83 -14.95 -13.78
C THR A 117 -15.87 -14.12 -12.48
N SER A 118 -16.90 -14.36 -11.67
CA SER A 118 -17.15 -13.70 -10.37
C SER A 118 -17.23 -12.17 -10.41
N THR A 119 -17.60 -11.60 -11.55
CA THR A 119 -17.96 -10.17 -11.67
C THR A 119 -19.20 -9.86 -10.84
N GLY A 120 -19.15 -8.80 -10.03
CA GLY A 120 -20.31 -8.40 -9.20
C GLY A 120 -20.85 -9.50 -8.30
N ARG A 121 -20.02 -10.48 -7.87
CA ARG A 121 -20.48 -11.70 -7.21
C ARG A 121 -21.29 -11.42 -5.95
N GLU A 122 -20.84 -10.48 -5.12
CA GLU A 122 -21.50 -10.09 -3.87
C GLU A 122 -22.48 -8.91 -4.03
N ASN A 123 -22.73 -8.45 -5.25
CA ASN A 123 -23.75 -7.44 -5.50
C ASN A 123 -25.13 -8.04 -5.18
N THR A 124 -25.90 -7.39 -4.30
CA THR A 124 -27.22 -7.84 -3.86
C THR A 124 -28.35 -7.01 -4.49
N THR A 125 -28.33 -5.69 -4.30
CA THR A 125 -29.41 -4.80 -4.70
C THR A 125 -28.96 -3.64 -5.60
N ALA A 126 -27.68 -3.57 -5.96
CA ALA A 126 -27.17 -2.42 -6.69
C ALA A 126 -27.57 -2.50 -8.17
N ARG A 127 -27.74 -1.34 -8.80
CA ARG A 127 -28.32 -1.21 -10.15
C ARG A 127 -27.49 -0.35 -11.08
N ASN A 128 -27.73 -0.48 -12.38
CA ASN A 128 -27.10 0.29 -13.45
C ASN A 128 -25.57 0.15 -13.50
N ASN A 129 -25.02 -0.99 -13.09
CA ASN A 129 -23.58 -1.21 -13.07
C ASN A 129 -23.09 -1.93 -14.34
N THR A 130 -21.91 -1.56 -14.85
CA THR A 130 -21.23 -2.28 -15.94
C THR A 130 -19.86 -2.75 -15.47
N TYR A 131 -19.71 -4.05 -15.23
CA TYR A 131 -18.45 -4.67 -14.78
C TYR A 131 -17.92 -5.64 -15.83
N LEU A 132 -16.65 -5.49 -16.21
CA LEU A 132 -15.97 -6.29 -17.21
C LEU A 132 -14.60 -6.74 -16.70
N GLY A 133 -14.36 -8.05 -16.57
CA GLY A 133 -13.06 -8.62 -16.17
C GLY A 133 -13.14 -9.65 -15.05
N TYR A 134 -12.07 -10.42 -14.80
CA TYR A 134 -12.05 -11.38 -13.69
C TYR A 134 -12.20 -10.64 -12.35
N THR A 135 -13.23 -11.00 -11.56
CA THR A 135 -13.56 -10.43 -10.25
C THR A 135 -13.69 -8.90 -10.21
N ALA A 136 -14.07 -8.25 -11.32
CA ALA A 136 -14.39 -6.82 -11.30
C ALA A 136 -15.63 -6.55 -10.44
N GLY A 137 -15.57 -5.55 -9.56
CA GLY A 137 -16.67 -5.19 -8.66
C GLY A 137 -17.12 -6.31 -7.71
N TYR A 138 -16.23 -7.23 -7.32
CA TYR A 138 -16.59 -8.43 -6.57
C TYR A 138 -17.41 -8.15 -5.30
N ASN A 139 -16.98 -7.19 -4.47
CA ASN A 139 -17.65 -6.71 -3.25
C ASN A 139 -18.36 -5.37 -3.45
N ALA A 140 -18.59 -4.94 -4.69
CA ALA A 140 -19.12 -3.61 -4.96
C ALA A 140 -20.61 -3.51 -4.62
N THR A 141 -21.00 -2.45 -3.92
CA THR A 141 -22.38 -2.21 -3.47
C THR A 141 -23.01 -0.95 -4.05
N GLY A 142 -22.24 -0.12 -4.75
CA GLY A 142 -22.71 1.14 -5.32
C GLY A 142 -23.49 0.97 -6.62
N ASN A 143 -24.26 2.01 -6.98
CA ASN A 143 -25.04 2.07 -8.20
C ASN A 143 -24.29 2.84 -9.29
N SER A 144 -24.68 2.63 -10.55
CA SER A 144 -24.22 3.45 -11.69
C SER A 144 -22.70 3.46 -11.85
N ASN A 145 -22.02 2.36 -11.52
CA ASN A 145 -20.58 2.22 -11.63
C ASN A 145 -20.16 1.53 -12.93
N VAL A 146 -18.98 1.88 -13.44
CA VAL A 146 -18.36 1.24 -14.61
C VAL A 146 -16.97 0.75 -14.22
N PHE A 147 -16.76 -0.56 -14.15
CA PHE A 147 -15.48 -1.18 -13.78
C PHE A 147 -14.97 -2.07 -14.91
N ILE A 148 -13.76 -1.81 -15.40
CA ILE A 148 -13.18 -2.50 -16.56
C ILE A 148 -11.76 -2.97 -16.23
N GLY A 149 -11.56 -4.28 -16.32
CA GLY A 149 -10.31 -5.01 -16.10
C GLY A 149 -10.33 -5.91 -14.86
N SER A 150 -9.28 -6.72 -14.68
CA SER A 150 -9.24 -7.70 -13.58
C SER A 150 -9.18 -6.99 -12.23
N GLN A 151 -10.07 -7.35 -11.30
CA GLN A 151 -10.14 -6.77 -9.95
C GLN A 151 -10.43 -5.25 -9.92
N ALA A 152 -10.82 -4.62 -11.04
CA ALA A 152 -11.23 -3.22 -11.07
C ALA A 152 -12.42 -2.99 -10.11
N GLY A 153 -12.32 -1.98 -9.25
CA GLY A 153 -13.37 -1.65 -8.27
C GLY A 153 -13.72 -2.78 -7.30
N TYR A 154 -12.79 -3.71 -7.02
CA TYR A 154 -13.07 -4.93 -6.25
C TYR A 154 -13.82 -4.69 -4.93
N ASN A 155 -13.47 -3.64 -4.19
CA ASN A 155 -14.11 -3.24 -2.92
C ASN A 155 -14.82 -1.88 -2.98
N GLU A 156 -15.15 -1.36 -4.17
CA GLU A 156 -15.76 -0.03 -4.28
C GLU A 156 -17.22 -0.02 -3.82
N THR A 157 -17.50 0.71 -2.75
CA THR A 157 -18.85 0.82 -2.15
C THR A 157 -19.63 2.06 -2.64
N GLY A 158 -18.94 3.04 -3.19
CA GLY A 158 -19.49 4.29 -3.71
C GLY A 158 -20.22 4.11 -5.04
N SER A 159 -21.13 5.04 -5.34
CA SER A 159 -21.88 5.08 -6.61
C SER A 159 -21.25 6.06 -7.60
N ASN A 160 -21.61 5.95 -8.89
CA ASN A 160 -21.18 6.84 -9.97
C ASN A 160 -19.66 6.86 -10.18
N LYS A 161 -19.00 5.72 -10.03
CA LYS A 161 -17.55 5.58 -10.17
C LYS A 161 -17.17 4.90 -11.48
N LEU A 162 -16.05 5.33 -12.06
CA LEU A 162 -15.37 4.69 -13.19
C LEU A 162 -14.01 4.18 -12.72
N TYR A 163 -13.74 2.90 -12.93
CA TYR A 163 -12.41 2.30 -12.75
C TYR A 163 -12.03 1.55 -14.01
N ILE A 164 -10.88 1.89 -14.59
CA ILE A 164 -10.24 1.08 -15.63
C ILE A 164 -8.86 0.70 -15.10
N ASP A 165 -8.71 -0.57 -14.72
CA ASP A 165 -7.45 -1.12 -14.21
C ASP A 165 -7.45 -2.66 -14.21
N ASN A 166 -6.28 -3.28 -14.10
CA ASN A 166 -6.09 -4.72 -13.98
C ASN A 166 -5.67 -5.16 -12.57
N SER A 167 -5.92 -4.34 -11.54
CA SER A 167 -5.61 -4.66 -10.15
C SER A 167 -6.63 -4.07 -9.16
N ASN A 168 -6.61 -4.56 -7.92
CA ASN A 168 -7.34 -3.97 -6.80
C ASN A 168 -6.50 -2.85 -6.19
N THR A 169 -6.65 -1.63 -6.70
CA THR A 169 -5.91 -0.44 -6.23
C THR A 169 -6.86 0.70 -5.88
N ALA A 170 -6.39 1.60 -5.02
CA ALA A 170 -7.09 2.86 -4.73
C ALA A 170 -6.91 3.90 -5.86
N THR A 171 -5.81 3.83 -6.61
CA THR A 171 -5.46 4.77 -7.69
C THR A 171 -5.41 4.04 -9.03
N PRO A 172 -6.57 3.80 -9.68
CA PRO A 172 -6.59 3.05 -10.93
C PRO A 172 -5.91 3.83 -12.06
N LEU A 173 -5.51 3.11 -13.12
CA LEU A 173 -4.95 3.73 -14.34
C LEU A 173 -5.88 4.85 -14.86
N ILE A 174 -7.19 4.60 -14.90
CA ILE A 174 -8.20 5.65 -15.10
C ILE A 174 -9.24 5.55 -13.99
N TYR A 175 -9.35 6.64 -13.23
CA TYR A 175 -10.41 6.87 -12.26
C TYR A 175 -11.42 7.87 -12.82
N GLY A 176 -12.71 7.72 -12.51
CA GLY A 176 -13.66 8.78 -12.74
C GLY A 176 -14.77 8.83 -11.68
N ASP A 177 -15.32 10.01 -11.51
CA ASP A 177 -16.52 10.24 -10.70
C ASP A 177 -17.55 10.99 -11.55
N PHE A 178 -18.60 10.28 -11.96
CA PHE A 178 -19.67 10.83 -12.78
C PHE A 178 -20.53 11.84 -11.99
N SER A 179 -20.48 11.85 -10.65
CA SER A 179 -21.23 12.81 -9.83
C SER A 179 -20.60 14.20 -9.88
N SER A 180 -19.27 14.26 -9.88
CA SER A 180 -18.51 15.51 -9.91
C SER A 180 -17.94 15.85 -11.30
N ASN A 181 -18.20 15.02 -12.31
CA ASN A 181 -17.64 15.10 -13.66
C ASN A 181 -16.10 15.10 -13.66
N GLN A 182 -15.49 14.27 -12.81
CA GLN A 182 -14.04 14.22 -12.67
C GLN A 182 -13.44 12.99 -13.36
N LEU A 183 -12.29 13.17 -14.00
CA LEU A 183 -11.49 12.13 -14.62
C LEU A 183 -10.03 12.23 -14.13
N GLY A 184 -9.50 11.13 -13.59
CA GLY A 184 -8.12 11.00 -13.18
C GLY A 184 -7.38 9.98 -14.04
N ILE A 185 -6.15 10.29 -14.47
CA ILE A 185 -5.25 9.35 -15.14
C ILE A 185 -4.05 9.13 -14.22
N ASN A 186 -3.85 7.90 -13.74
CA ASN A 186 -2.86 7.55 -12.70
C ASN A 186 -2.99 8.38 -11.41
N THR A 187 -4.17 8.90 -11.12
CA THR A 187 -4.46 9.72 -9.93
C THR A 187 -5.96 9.71 -9.64
N ILE A 188 -6.34 10.11 -8.43
CA ILE A 188 -7.72 10.45 -8.08
C ILE A 188 -7.79 11.99 -8.04
N PRO A 189 -8.64 12.63 -8.85
CA PRO A 189 -8.70 14.09 -8.92
C PRO A 189 -8.99 14.73 -7.56
N GLY A 190 -8.17 15.71 -7.18
CA GLY A 190 -8.44 16.58 -6.04
C GLY A 190 -9.69 17.45 -6.23
N THR A 191 -10.10 18.17 -5.19
CA THR A 191 -11.24 19.10 -5.27
C THR A 191 -10.96 20.22 -6.26
N GLY A 192 -11.85 20.45 -7.23
CA GLY A 192 -11.78 21.55 -8.20
C GLY A 192 -11.18 21.17 -9.57
N PHE A 193 -10.65 19.96 -9.73
CA PHE A 193 -10.10 19.50 -11.00
C PHE A 193 -11.09 18.60 -11.75
N THR A 194 -11.44 18.97 -12.98
CA THR A 194 -12.25 18.13 -13.90
C THR A 194 -11.41 17.02 -14.53
N LEU A 195 -10.15 17.31 -14.87
CA LEU A 195 -9.16 16.35 -15.35
C LEU A 195 -7.88 16.50 -14.52
N ASP A 196 -7.42 15.41 -13.93
CA ASP A 196 -6.15 15.34 -13.19
C ASP A 196 -5.28 14.22 -13.78
N VAL A 197 -4.00 14.51 -14.00
CA VAL A 197 -3.03 13.58 -14.62
C VAL A 197 -1.84 13.42 -13.70
N GLY A 198 -1.74 12.26 -13.06
CA GLY A 198 -0.56 11.88 -12.28
C GLY A 198 0.62 11.57 -13.21
N GLY A 199 1.52 12.52 -13.37
CA GLY A 199 2.75 12.38 -14.18
C GLY A 199 2.80 13.32 -15.38
N ASN A 200 3.43 12.87 -16.47
CA ASN A 200 3.68 13.71 -17.66
C ASN A 200 2.50 13.69 -18.64
N LEU A 201 2.04 14.87 -19.08
CA LEU A 201 1.06 15.04 -20.16
C LEU A 201 1.74 15.50 -21.45
N ARG A 202 1.58 14.76 -22.54
CA ARG A 202 2.01 15.17 -23.89
C ARG A 202 0.80 15.34 -24.81
N ALA A 203 0.59 16.55 -25.33
CA ALA A 203 -0.43 16.83 -26.34
C ALA A 203 0.21 16.90 -27.74
N ASN A 204 -0.21 16.05 -28.67
CA ASN A 204 0.18 16.17 -30.08
C ASN A 204 -0.79 17.15 -30.77
N GLY A 205 -0.54 18.46 -30.62
CA GLY A 205 -1.40 19.53 -31.14
C GLY A 205 -1.41 20.74 -30.21
N SER A 206 -2.49 21.52 -30.24
CA SER A 206 -2.68 22.65 -29.32
C SER A 206 -3.43 22.23 -28.06
N LEU A 207 -2.93 22.64 -26.89
CA LEU A 207 -3.68 22.64 -25.63
C LEU A 207 -4.23 24.06 -25.42
N THR A 208 -5.55 24.23 -25.49
CA THR A 208 -6.23 25.53 -25.30
C THR A 208 -6.86 25.57 -23.93
N LEU A 209 -6.51 26.59 -23.14
CA LEU A 209 -7.18 26.90 -21.88
C LEU A 209 -8.35 27.85 -22.16
N ASN A 210 -9.46 27.71 -21.42
CA ASN A 210 -10.57 28.66 -21.52
C ASN A 210 -10.20 30.01 -20.86
N GLU A 211 -11.07 31.03 -20.96
CA GLU A 211 -10.79 32.39 -20.44
C GLU A 211 -10.43 32.46 -18.94
N ALA A 212 -10.72 31.42 -18.16
CA ALA A 212 -10.40 31.33 -16.73
C ALA A 212 -9.27 30.32 -16.40
N GLY A 213 -8.76 29.58 -17.38
CA GLY A 213 -7.70 28.60 -17.18
C GLY A 213 -6.34 29.28 -17.17
N TYR A 214 -5.64 29.18 -16.04
CA TYR A 214 -4.24 29.59 -15.91
C TYR A 214 -3.36 28.36 -15.71
N ILE A 215 -2.10 28.45 -16.12
CA ILE A 215 -1.08 27.48 -15.74
C ILE A 215 -0.47 28.00 -14.45
N ASP A 216 -0.64 27.24 -13.36
CA ASP A 216 0.07 27.47 -12.11
C ASP A 216 1.47 26.85 -12.28
N ASP A 217 2.53 27.58 -11.92
CA ASP A 217 3.96 27.20 -11.99
C ASP A 217 4.70 27.15 -13.37
N ASP A 218 5.96 26.72 -13.32
CA ASP A 218 6.98 26.69 -14.38
C ASP A 218 6.60 25.79 -15.57
N VAL A 219 6.34 26.41 -16.72
CA VAL A 219 6.21 25.68 -17.99
C VAL A 219 7.60 25.40 -18.57
N THR A 220 8.08 24.16 -18.43
CA THR A 220 9.33 23.73 -19.06
C THR A 220 9.07 23.19 -20.46
N PHE A 221 9.46 23.95 -21.49
CA PHE A 221 9.41 23.51 -22.89
C PHE A 221 10.67 22.71 -23.22
N GLY A 222 10.50 21.45 -23.61
CA GLY A 222 11.58 20.56 -24.02
C GLY A 222 11.54 20.28 -25.52
N GLY A 223 12.28 21.05 -26.32
CA GLY A 223 12.48 20.80 -27.75
C GLY A 223 13.85 21.30 -28.22
N GLN A 224 14.59 20.47 -28.97
CA GLN A 224 15.95 20.83 -29.38
C GLN A 224 16.05 21.89 -30.48
N ASN A 225 14.96 22.32 -31.13
CA ASN A 225 14.98 23.43 -32.08
C ASN A 225 13.54 23.97 -32.28
N ASP A 226 13.35 25.28 -32.07
CA ASP A 226 12.15 26.11 -32.31
C ASP A 226 10.99 26.09 -31.28
N ASP A 227 11.29 26.41 -30.01
CA ASP A 227 10.28 26.68 -28.97
C ASP A 227 9.84 28.16 -29.00
N TRP A 228 8.79 28.48 -29.78
CA TRP A 228 8.05 29.73 -29.63
C TRP A 228 6.70 29.49 -28.94
N ILE A 229 6.43 30.26 -27.88
CA ILE A 229 5.07 30.44 -27.37
C ILE A 229 4.34 31.37 -28.34
N ARG A 230 3.42 30.82 -29.15
CA ARG A 230 2.44 31.65 -29.88
C ARG A 230 1.19 31.82 -29.03
N LEU A 231 1.16 32.89 -28.24
CA LEU A 231 -0.08 33.36 -27.62
C LEU A 231 -0.94 33.93 -28.76
N HIS A 232 -2.08 33.29 -29.04
CA HIS A 232 -3.06 33.84 -29.98
C HIS A 232 -3.67 35.11 -29.38
N GLY A 233 -3.10 36.26 -29.76
CA GLY A 233 -3.33 37.55 -29.15
C GLY A 233 -2.02 38.14 -28.61
N TYR A 234 -1.32 38.87 -29.49
CA TYR A 234 -0.21 39.80 -29.21
C TYR A 234 0.70 39.47 -28.02
N ILE A 235 1.62 38.49 -28.13
CA ILE A 235 2.95 38.48 -27.51
C ILE A 235 3.74 37.28 -28.09
N GLU A 236 4.93 37.53 -28.60
CA GLU A 236 5.93 36.50 -28.95
C GLU A 236 7.02 36.52 -27.89
N MET A 237 7.30 35.39 -27.23
CA MET A 237 8.38 35.25 -26.25
C MET A 237 9.54 34.46 -26.85
N LYS A 238 10.76 35.00 -26.76
CA LYS A 238 12.01 34.32 -27.15
C LYS A 238 12.86 34.09 -25.90
N SER A 239 13.23 32.84 -25.65
CA SER A 239 14.29 32.52 -24.68
C SER A 239 15.62 33.05 -25.24
N ALA A 240 16.22 34.00 -24.53
CA ALA A 240 17.56 34.45 -24.81
C ALA A 240 18.53 33.49 -24.12
N THR A 241 19.26 32.72 -24.91
CA THR A 241 20.49 32.10 -24.43
C THR A 241 21.42 33.23 -24.00
N ASP A 242 21.73 33.24 -22.71
CA ASP A 242 22.70 34.09 -22.00
C ASP A 242 22.08 35.24 -21.18
N ASP A 243 21.89 34.96 -19.88
CA ASP A 243 21.85 35.85 -18.70
C ASP A 243 20.99 37.13 -18.69
N TYR A 244 20.01 37.28 -19.58
CA TYR A 244 19.06 38.39 -19.50
C TYR A 244 17.59 37.92 -19.56
N GLY A 245 16.80 38.47 -18.63
CA GLY A 245 15.40 38.13 -18.41
C GLY A 245 14.46 38.38 -19.60
N ILE A 246 13.19 38.03 -19.38
CA ILE A 246 12.10 38.00 -20.36
C ILE A 246 11.94 39.35 -21.07
N VAL A 247 12.10 39.37 -22.40
CA VAL A 247 11.85 40.54 -23.24
C VAL A 247 10.46 40.45 -23.86
N LEU A 248 9.57 41.39 -23.53
CA LEU A 248 8.26 41.56 -24.16
C LEU A 248 8.35 42.64 -25.24
N ARG A 249 7.86 42.36 -26.45
CA ARG A 249 7.85 43.31 -27.58
C ARG A 249 6.43 43.56 -28.08
N ASN A 250 6.11 44.82 -28.34
CA ASN A 250 4.98 45.21 -29.19
C ASN A 250 5.44 45.26 -30.66
N LYS A 251 4.73 44.62 -31.58
CA LYS A 251 5.19 44.46 -32.98
C LYS A 251 5.10 45.76 -33.80
N ASP A 252 4.23 46.69 -33.40
CA ASP A 252 3.92 47.87 -34.21
C ASP A 252 4.59 49.17 -33.72
N ALA A 253 5.15 49.15 -32.52
CA ALA A 253 6.03 50.21 -32.02
C ALA A 253 7.34 49.55 -31.61
N ASN A 254 8.49 50.01 -32.10
CA ASN A 254 9.82 49.50 -31.73
C ASN A 254 10.21 49.80 -30.27
N ASP A 255 9.24 49.87 -29.36
CA ASP A 255 9.42 50.15 -27.94
C ASP A 255 9.50 48.85 -27.15
N TYR A 256 10.49 48.79 -26.26
CA TYR A 256 10.76 47.67 -25.36
C TYR A 256 10.12 47.96 -24.00
N LEU A 257 9.25 47.07 -23.52
CA LEU A 257 8.85 47.07 -22.11
C LEU A 257 9.77 46.09 -21.37
N GLY A 258 10.89 46.61 -20.87
CA GLY A 258 11.79 45.84 -20.01
C GLY A 258 11.23 45.81 -18.58
N ILE A 259 10.87 44.62 -18.08
CA ILE A 259 10.69 44.41 -16.65
C ILE A 259 12.01 43.84 -16.12
N THR A 260 12.77 44.65 -15.40
CA THR A 260 13.97 44.21 -14.68
C THR A 260 13.64 44.09 -13.20
N GLN A 261 14.00 42.97 -12.58
CA GLN A 261 13.97 42.81 -11.13
C GLN A 261 14.90 43.86 -10.49
N VAL A 262 14.33 44.66 -9.61
CA VAL A 262 15.03 45.71 -8.86
C VAL A 262 15.51 45.11 -7.54
N ASP A 263 16.83 44.95 -7.38
CA ASP A 263 17.41 44.94 -6.04
C ASP A 263 17.18 46.33 -5.44
N GLY A 264 16.65 46.34 -4.22
CA GLY A 264 16.00 47.48 -3.58
C GLY A 264 16.69 48.84 -3.83
N SER A 265 15.86 49.82 -4.20
CA SER A 265 16.15 51.24 -4.47
C SER A 265 16.43 51.66 -5.91
N SER A 266 15.44 51.50 -6.81
CA SER A 266 15.23 52.37 -7.99
C SER A 266 13.84 52.15 -8.61
N TYR A 267 13.13 53.23 -8.95
CA TYR A 267 11.90 53.20 -9.78
C TYR A 267 12.20 53.84 -11.13
N LEU A 268 11.64 53.30 -12.21
CA LEU A 268 11.58 53.97 -13.51
C LEU A 268 10.12 54.10 -13.95
N THR A 269 9.68 55.34 -14.11
CA THR A 269 8.43 55.71 -14.78
C THR A 269 8.74 56.03 -16.23
N GLU A 270 7.86 55.63 -17.14
CA GLU A 270 7.95 55.99 -18.55
C GLU A 270 7.94 57.52 -18.75
N SER A 271 8.69 57.98 -19.73
CA SER A 271 8.39 59.24 -20.40
C SER A 271 8.72 59.12 -21.88
N SER A 272 7.68 59.36 -22.67
CA SER A 272 7.70 59.39 -24.11
C SER A 272 8.78 60.30 -24.68
N SER A 273 9.46 59.80 -25.71
CA SER A 273 10.25 60.53 -26.71
C SER A 273 11.58 61.14 -26.24
N HIS A 274 12.65 60.72 -26.94
CA HIS A 274 14.03 61.23 -26.94
C HIS A 274 14.99 60.54 -25.96
N GLY A 275 15.82 59.65 -26.53
CA GLY A 275 16.78 58.84 -25.82
C GLY A 275 17.92 59.64 -25.19
N ASN A 276 18.22 59.28 -23.93
CA ASN A 276 19.53 59.26 -23.28
C ASN A 276 19.40 58.44 -21.99
N TYR A 277 20.29 57.46 -21.79
CA TYR A 277 20.37 56.68 -20.56
C TYR A 277 21.34 57.35 -19.57
N PHE A 278 20.92 57.60 -18.33
CA PHE A 278 21.83 57.96 -17.25
C PHE A 278 21.85 56.85 -16.20
N ILE A 279 23.03 56.25 -15.99
CA ILE A 279 23.31 55.37 -14.86
C ILE A 279 23.84 56.25 -13.73
N LYS A 280 23.20 56.23 -12.55
CA LYS A 280 23.76 56.81 -11.33
C LYS A 280 24.12 55.68 -10.37
N GLY A 281 25.38 55.28 -10.37
CA GLY A 281 25.94 54.38 -9.36
C GLY A 281 26.60 55.16 -8.23
N THR A 282 26.31 54.79 -6.99
CA THR A 282 26.96 55.29 -5.78
C THR A 282 28.19 54.44 -5.45
N ASN A 283 29.31 55.13 -5.23
CA ASN A 283 30.51 54.69 -4.51
C ASN A 283 31.20 53.40 -4.98
N ARG A 284 31.87 53.50 -6.13
CA ARG A 284 33.27 53.05 -6.27
C ARG A 284 33.86 53.66 -7.54
N ASP A 285 35.10 54.12 -7.43
CA ASP A 285 35.78 54.98 -8.39
C ASP A 285 35.87 54.37 -9.80
N THR A 286 35.28 55.06 -10.77
CA THR A 286 35.48 54.80 -12.20
C THR A 286 36.43 55.84 -12.77
N TYR A 287 37.65 55.41 -13.08
CA TYR A 287 38.62 56.21 -13.84
C TYR A 287 38.21 56.24 -15.32
N LEU A 288 38.06 57.44 -15.87
CA LEU A 288 38.01 57.71 -17.31
C LEU A 288 38.90 58.92 -17.61
N GLY A 289 39.82 58.71 -18.57
CA GLY A 289 40.90 59.61 -18.90
C GLY A 289 40.48 60.97 -19.47
N ASN A 290 41.45 61.88 -19.35
CA ASN A 290 41.65 63.12 -20.10
C ASN A 290 40.50 64.13 -20.09
N HIS A 291 40.34 64.80 -18.95
CA HIS A 291 40.56 66.24 -18.75
C HIS A 291 40.01 66.59 -17.36
N ILE A 292 40.84 67.06 -16.42
CA ILE A 292 40.47 68.16 -15.50
C ILE A 292 41.74 68.82 -14.94
N TYR A 293 41.66 70.13 -15.02
CA TYR A 293 42.57 71.17 -14.62
C TYR A 293 43.00 71.10 -13.15
N GLY A 294 44.26 71.44 -12.92
CA GLY A 294 44.77 71.76 -11.60
C GLY A 294 44.02 72.92 -10.97
N LYS A 295 43.80 72.82 -9.66
CA LYS A 295 43.42 73.95 -8.82
C LYS A 295 44.65 74.36 -8.01
N SER A 296 45.20 75.51 -8.41
CA SER A 296 46.14 76.32 -7.64
C SER A 296 45.62 76.51 -6.21
N VAL A 297 46.48 76.28 -5.22
CA VAL A 297 46.27 76.77 -3.85
C VAL A 297 47.46 77.65 -3.50
N ASN A 298 47.10 78.88 -3.18
CA ASN A 298 47.94 80.03 -2.83
C ASN A 298 48.93 79.74 -1.69
N GLU A 299 50.04 80.46 -1.74
CA GLU A 299 51.02 80.58 -0.67
C GLU A 299 50.42 81.12 0.64
N ALA A 300 51.11 80.75 1.72
CA ALA A 300 51.27 81.43 3.01
C ALA A 300 50.51 80.87 4.25
N TYR A 301 51.33 80.70 5.31
CA TYR A 301 51.05 80.56 6.74
C TYR A 301 50.95 79.15 7.34
N SER A 302 52.11 78.68 7.82
CA SER A 302 52.24 77.76 8.95
C SER A 302 51.87 78.45 10.27
N ASN A 303 50.97 77.87 11.07
CA ASN A 303 50.89 78.11 12.50
C ASN A 303 50.45 76.82 13.21
N LEU A 304 51.33 76.35 14.11
CA LEU A 304 51.19 75.15 14.94
C LEU A 304 50.79 75.59 16.36
N TYR A 305 49.73 75.02 16.93
CA TYR A 305 49.46 75.07 18.37
C TYR A 305 49.08 73.67 18.89
N LYS A 306 49.66 73.34 20.05
CA LYS A 306 49.69 72.05 20.73
C LYS A 306 49.01 72.17 22.10
N PHE A 307 48.19 71.17 22.47
CA PHE A 307 47.88 70.66 23.81
C PHE A 307 47.17 69.30 23.59
N GLY A 308 47.45 68.17 24.22
CA GLY A 308 48.33 67.76 25.30
C GLY A 308 47.83 66.37 25.73
N GLY A 309 48.71 65.37 25.80
CA GLY A 309 48.42 64.09 26.48
C GLY A 309 48.70 62.81 25.68
N LEU A 310 48.71 62.86 24.35
CA LEU A 310 49.28 61.82 23.51
C LEU A 310 50.76 62.17 23.23
N PHE A 311 51.68 61.56 23.98
CA PHE A 311 53.11 61.70 23.74
C PHE A 311 53.52 60.86 22.53
N LEU A 312 53.35 61.47 21.36
CA LEU A 312 54.18 61.19 20.21
C LEU A 312 55.29 62.23 20.18
N THR A 313 56.46 61.84 20.68
CA THR A 313 57.67 62.59 20.36
C THR A 313 58.02 62.28 18.91
N TRP A 314 57.70 63.21 18.00
CA TRP A 314 58.66 63.48 16.96
C TRP A 314 59.75 64.33 17.62
N ASP A 315 60.87 63.68 17.92
CA ASP A 315 62.13 64.40 17.98
C ASP A 315 62.46 64.79 16.54
N SER A 316 62.12 66.03 16.19
CA SER A 316 62.71 66.71 15.06
C SER A 316 63.87 67.56 15.54
N ASP A 317 64.94 66.91 15.99
CA ASP A 317 66.30 67.37 15.72
C ASP A 317 66.50 67.42 14.20
N ASN A 318 65.99 68.47 13.56
CA ASN A 318 66.36 69.04 12.25
C ASN A 318 66.70 68.10 11.06
N TYR A 319 66.38 66.81 11.07
CA TYR A 319 66.74 65.88 10.01
C TYR A 319 65.72 64.73 9.86
N GLY A 320 64.58 65.01 9.22
CA GLY A 320 63.84 64.10 8.33
C GLY A 320 63.21 62.80 8.86
N THR A 321 61.94 62.61 8.47
CA THR A 321 61.23 61.34 8.14
C THR A 321 60.43 60.57 9.23
N ASN A 322 59.16 60.29 8.88
CA ASN A 322 58.20 59.26 9.35
C ASN A 322 57.38 59.48 10.65
N GLU A 323 56.07 59.72 10.51
CA GLU A 323 55.10 59.75 11.60
C GLU A 323 54.53 58.34 11.89
N HIS A 324 54.87 57.79 13.06
CA HIS A 324 54.19 56.66 13.71
C HIS A 324 53.36 57.19 14.91
N HIS A 325 52.20 56.56 15.19
CA HIS A 325 51.28 56.89 16.31
C HIS A 325 51.41 55.93 17.52
N SER A 326 51.49 56.40 18.79
CA SER A 326 51.44 55.60 20.05
C SER A 326 51.15 56.45 21.31
N VAL A 327 50.37 55.92 22.29
CA VAL A 327 49.80 56.58 23.51
C VAL A 327 50.42 56.06 24.83
N ARG A 328 50.60 56.97 25.82
CA ARG A 328 50.96 56.69 27.24
C ARG A 328 49.84 57.17 28.19
N SER A 329 49.56 56.41 29.27
CA SER A 329 48.51 56.61 30.29
C SER A 329 48.73 57.86 31.18
N THR A 330 47.64 58.55 31.56
CA THR A 330 47.64 59.60 32.60
C THR A 330 46.33 59.63 33.41
N TYR A 331 46.29 58.96 34.57
CA TYR A 331 45.71 59.54 35.77
C TYR A 331 46.39 58.96 37.01
N GLY A 332 46.79 59.84 37.93
CA GLY A 332 47.55 59.48 39.12
C GLY A 332 46.68 58.82 40.17
N ASP A 333 47.15 57.69 40.67
CA ASP A 333 46.92 57.12 42.02
C ASP A 333 47.73 55.82 42.13
N THR A 334 49.05 55.89 42.37
CA THR A 334 49.98 54.80 42.81
C THR A 334 49.95 53.39 42.16
N TYR A 335 49.09 53.12 41.19
CA TYR A 335 48.91 51.84 40.51
C TYR A 335 48.60 52.14 39.04
N GLY A 336 49.56 51.84 38.17
CA GLY A 336 49.58 52.30 36.78
C GLY A 336 49.13 51.24 35.79
N ASP A 337 48.17 51.60 34.94
CA ASP A 337 47.96 50.97 33.64
C ASP A 337 49.12 51.35 32.72
N ASP A 338 50.18 50.53 32.73
CA ASP A 338 51.37 50.75 31.92
C ASP A 338 51.32 49.97 30.60
N ILE A 339 51.47 50.67 29.46
CA ILE A 339 51.98 50.04 28.22
C ILE A 339 53.50 49.97 28.36
N THR A 340 53.99 48.82 28.80
CA THR A 340 55.43 48.59 28.99
C THR A 340 56.00 47.86 27.76
N ILE A 341 56.89 48.51 27.02
CA ILE A 341 57.68 47.87 25.95
C ILE A 341 59.03 47.50 26.54
N ASN A 342 59.22 46.22 26.88
CA ASN A 342 60.50 45.68 27.35
C ASN A 342 61.25 45.01 26.18
N SER A 343 62.54 44.74 26.34
CA SER A 343 63.45 44.20 25.31
C SER A 343 63.21 42.73 24.90
N TYR A 344 62.01 42.20 25.09
CA TYR A 344 61.56 40.89 24.61
C TYR A 344 60.27 41.11 23.82
N ASP A 345 60.13 40.43 22.67
CA ASP A 345 59.22 40.72 21.53
C ASP A 345 57.69 40.75 21.77
N HIS A 346 57.22 41.32 22.88
CA HIS A 346 55.79 41.41 23.21
C HIS A 346 55.41 42.75 23.86
N LEU A 347 54.35 43.37 23.33
CA LEU A 347 53.65 44.52 23.89
C LEU A 347 52.64 44.05 24.95
N ARG A 348 52.77 44.51 26.20
CA ARG A 348 51.80 44.20 27.27
C ARG A 348 50.83 45.35 27.48
N PHE A 349 49.54 45.01 27.57
CA PHE A 349 48.49 45.88 28.07
C PHE A 349 48.06 45.34 29.44
N ASN A 350 48.33 46.09 30.50
CA ASN A 350 47.89 45.72 31.84
C ASN A 350 46.49 46.31 32.05
N LEU A 351 45.50 45.47 32.39
CA LEU A 351 44.19 45.92 32.86
C LEU A 351 44.25 45.84 34.39
N ASP A 352 44.46 46.96 35.07
CA ASP A 352 44.51 46.93 36.53
C ASP A 352 43.16 46.49 37.13
N ALA A 353 43.16 45.35 37.83
CA ALA A 353 41.99 44.78 38.50
C ALA A 353 41.75 45.38 39.91
N ASN A 354 42.61 46.29 40.37
CA ASN A 354 42.64 46.73 41.76
C ASN A 354 41.49 47.66 42.18
N ASN A 355 40.57 48.02 41.28
CA ASN A 355 39.36 48.81 41.60
C ASN A 355 38.06 48.01 41.65
N ASN A 356 38.09 46.68 41.46
CA ASN A 356 36.88 45.82 41.40
C ASN A 356 35.77 46.36 40.47
N ASN A 357 36.10 47.22 39.48
CA ASN A 357 35.10 47.72 38.55
C ASN A 357 34.78 46.60 37.55
N PRO A 358 33.56 46.04 37.56
CA PRO A 358 33.18 44.97 36.63
C PRO A 358 33.12 45.43 35.17
N ASN A 359 33.26 46.75 34.92
CA ASN A 359 33.21 47.36 33.60
C ASN A 359 34.60 47.63 32.99
N SER A 360 35.69 47.14 33.60
CA SER A 360 37.03 47.28 33.01
C SER A 360 37.24 46.24 31.90
N TYR A 361 37.63 46.66 30.69
CA TYR A 361 37.86 45.74 29.57
C TYR A 361 38.99 46.21 28.65
N PHE A 362 39.62 45.25 27.98
CA PHE A 362 40.39 45.50 26.75
C PHE A 362 39.49 45.23 25.56
N GLU A 363 39.44 46.13 24.58
CA GLU A 363 38.57 45.97 23.41
C GLU A 363 39.25 46.41 22.12
N VAL A 364 38.96 45.66 21.06
CA VAL A 364 39.25 45.99 19.67
C VAL A 364 37.92 46.04 18.92
N GLY A 365 37.58 47.21 18.39
CA GLY A 365 36.33 47.43 17.68
C GLY A 365 36.39 48.71 16.84
N GLN A 366 35.39 48.91 16.00
CA GLN A 366 35.19 50.19 15.33
C GLN A 366 34.19 51.03 16.13
N HIS A 367 34.62 52.20 16.58
CA HIS A 367 33.75 53.17 17.24
C HIS A 367 33.20 54.15 16.19
N THR A 368 32.06 53.84 15.59
CA THR A 368 31.23 54.85 14.91
C THR A 368 30.20 55.37 15.91
N THR A 369 29.68 56.58 15.70
CA THR A 369 29.01 57.38 16.75
C THR A 369 27.82 56.72 17.45
N ASP A 370 27.29 55.60 16.96
CA ASP A 370 26.04 55.02 17.47
C ASP A 370 25.96 53.47 17.43
N VAL A 371 27.05 52.73 17.13
CA VAL A 371 27.07 51.26 17.20
C VAL A 371 28.43 50.76 17.72
N GLU A 372 28.46 50.11 18.89
CA GLU A 372 29.65 49.38 19.34
C GLU A 372 29.83 48.11 18.48
N ASN A 373 30.60 48.22 17.40
CA ASN A 373 31.05 47.05 16.65
C ASN A 373 32.27 46.45 17.35
N VAL A 374 32.02 45.66 18.40
CA VAL A 374 33.05 44.91 19.11
C VAL A 374 33.48 43.73 18.27
N LEU A 375 34.75 43.72 17.86
CA LEU A 375 35.35 42.58 17.17
C LEU A 375 35.99 41.62 18.18
N PHE A 376 36.62 42.14 19.23
CA PHE A 376 37.26 41.37 20.29
C PHE A 376 37.23 42.14 21.62
N ARG A 377 36.85 41.49 22.73
CA ARG A 377 36.81 42.07 24.07
C ARG A 377 37.34 41.08 25.11
N ILE A 378 38.12 41.56 26.09
CA ILE A 378 38.49 40.82 27.31
C ILE A 378 37.95 41.59 28.51
N VAL A 379 37.06 40.98 29.28
CA VAL A 379 36.44 41.61 30.45
C VAL A 379 37.25 41.31 31.72
N SER A 380 37.58 42.32 32.51
CA SER A 380 38.19 42.21 33.84
C SER A 380 37.13 42.44 34.93
N PRO A 381 37.14 41.70 36.06
CA PRO A 381 38.12 40.68 36.47
C PRO A 381 37.78 39.26 36.00
N SER A 382 36.66 39.05 35.28
CA SER A 382 36.22 37.69 34.90
C SER A 382 37.20 36.98 33.97
N GLY A 383 37.98 37.72 33.19
CA GLY A 383 38.88 37.19 32.17
C GLY A 383 38.15 36.54 31.00
N ASN A 384 36.85 36.82 30.83
CA ASN A 384 36.07 36.28 29.73
C ASN A 384 36.44 37.00 28.42
N VAL A 385 36.65 36.23 27.36
CA VAL A 385 37.00 36.70 26.02
C VAL A 385 35.78 36.62 25.12
N GLY A 386 35.32 37.76 24.60
CA GLY A 386 34.24 37.86 23.62
C GLY A 386 34.78 38.17 22.22
N ILE A 387 34.27 37.49 21.19
CA ILE A 387 34.50 37.82 19.77
C ILE A 387 33.12 38.14 19.16
N GLY A 388 32.93 39.36 18.66
CA GLY A 388 31.62 39.79 18.14
C GLY A 388 30.53 40.05 19.19
N THR A 389 30.86 40.02 20.49
CA THR A 389 29.92 40.25 21.61
C THR A 389 30.52 41.18 22.66
N THR A 390 29.71 42.09 23.20
CA THR A 390 30.06 43.00 24.29
C THR A 390 29.92 42.35 25.68
N SER A 391 29.17 41.25 25.78
CA SER A 391 28.80 40.62 27.06
C SER A 391 29.06 39.10 27.00
N PRO A 392 30.32 38.64 27.08
CA PRO A 392 30.63 37.21 27.03
C PRO A 392 30.22 36.50 28.33
N ASP A 393 29.30 35.53 28.22
CA ASP A 393 28.80 34.75 29.35
C ASP A 393 29.78 33.63 29.77
N TYR A 394 30.64 33.20 28.84
CA TYR A 394 31.63 32.14 29.02
C TYR A 394 33.07 32.67 28.90
N LYS A 395 34.03 31.84 29.31
CA LYS A 395 35.48 32.18 29.24
C LYS A 395 35.94 32.53 27.82
N LEU A 396 35.34 31.90 26.82
CA LEU A 396 35.41 32.27 25.41
C LEU A 396 34.00 32.23 24.86
N ASP A 397 33.51 33.36 24.32
CA ASP A 397 32.18 33.49 23.74
C ASP A 397 32.29 34.14 22.36
N VAL A 398 31.72 33.54 21.33
CA VAL A 398 31.83 33.99 19.93
C VAL A 398 30.44 34.14 19.33
N ASN A 399 30.07 35.38 19.00
CA ASN A 399 28.81 35.69 18.34
C ASN A 399 28.96 35.54 16.82
N GLY A 400 28.82 34.30 16.34
CA GLY A 400 28.92 33.94 14.93
C GLY A 400 29.54 32.55 14.72
N PRO A 401 29.57 32.05 13.48
CA PRO A 401 30.19 30.76 13.17
C PRO A 401 31.72 30.82 13.39
N VAL A 402 32.27 29.75 13.97
CA VAL A 402 33.71 29.56 14.14
C VAL A 402 34.19 28.51 13.13
N ASN A 403 35.07 28.90 12.22
CA ASN A 403 35.79 27.96 11.36
C ASN A 403 37.18 27.71 11.97
N ALA A 404 37.39 26.51 12.54
CA ALA A 404 38.63 26.12 13.19
C ALA A 404 39.20 24.84 12.57
N THR A 405 40.53 24.80 12.40
CA THR A 405 41.22 23.58 11.95
C THR A 405 41.22 22.50 13.04
N GLU A 406 41.22 22.91 14.32
CA GLU A 406 41.22 21.99 15.46
C GLU A 406 40.70 22.69 16.73
N LEU A 407 39.87 22.00 17.51
CA LEU A 407 39.48 22.40 18.86
C LEU A 407 39.93 21.30 19.83
N ARG A 408 40.58 21.68 20.95
CA ARG A 408 41.08 20.76 21.97
C ARG A 408 40.55 21.14 23.35
N VAL A 409 40.28 20.15 24.19
CA VAL A 409 39.95 20.35 25.62
C VAL A 409 41.00 19.62 26.45
N ASN A 410 41.68 20.36 27.35
CA ASN A 410 42.76 19.85 28.21
C ASN A 410 43.92 19.17 27.44
N GLY A 411 44.21 19.64 26.22
CA GLY A 411 45.30 19.12 25.39
C GLY A 411 44.93 17.95 24.48
N GLU A 412 43.73 17.41 24.60
CA GLU A 412 43.19 16.35 23.74
C GLU A 412 42.23 16.93 22.69
N LEU A 413 42.15 16.32 21.50
CA LEU A 413 41.16 16.65 20.48
C LEU A 413 39.76 16.64 21.10
N LEU A 414 39.01 17.73 20.91
CA LEU A 414 37.61 17.82 21.34
C LEU A 414 36.81 16.79 20.53
N ASN A 415 36.62 15.62 21.13
CA ASN A 415 35.80 14.57 20.57
C ASN A 415 34.34 14.95 20.78
N ILE A 416 33.73 15.65 19.83
CA ILE A 416 32.28 15.82 19.78
C ILE A 416 31.72 14.50 19.28
N PRO A 417 31.08 13.65 20.11
CA PRO A 417 30.48 12.43 19.61
C PRO A 417 29.43 12.83 18.60
N THR A 418 29.56 12.38 17.36
CA THR A 418 28.70 12.78 16.25
C THR A 418 27.27 12.21 16.33
N GLN A 419 26.77 11.81 17.50
CA GLN A 419 25.45 11.20 17.62
C GLN A 419 24.76 11.58 18.94
N PHE A 420 23.48 11.98 18.80
CA PHE A 420 22.49 12.26 19.85
C PHE A 420 22.12 11.01 20.68
N TRP A 421 23.10 10.28 21.22
CA TRP A 421 22.85 9.11 22.07
C TRP A 421 23.43 9.38 23.46
N ASN A 422 22.55 9.74 24.40
CA ASN A 422 22.93 9.83 25.82
C ASN A 422 23.33 8.44 26.31
N GLN A 423 24.53 8.31 26.88
CA GLN A 423 25.06 7.05 27.46
C GLN A 423 24.39 6.60 28.76
N THR A 424 23.28 7.21 29.16
CA THR A 424 22.54 6.81 30.37
C THR A 424 21.05 7.08 30.19
N GLY A 425 20.24 6.02 30.08
CA GLY A 425 18.78 6.11 30.09
C GLY A 425 18.06 5.10 29.18
N THR A 426 16.74 5.02 29.34
CA THR A 426 15.81 4.12 28.63
C THR A 426 15.44 4.61 27.22
N ASP A 427 16.23 5.48 26.60
CA ASP A 427 15.88 6.01 25.28
C ASP A 427 16.46 5.10 24.21
N ILE A 428 17.71 5.32 23.79
CA ILE A 428 18.41 4.47 22.83
C ILE A 428 19.89 4.38 23.23
N ASP A 429 20.40 3.16 23.37
CA ASP A 429 21.73 2.80 23.82
C ASP A 429 22.48 2.01 22.74
N TYR A 430 23.81 2.18 22.67
CA TYR A 430 24.68 1.43 21.77
C TYR A 430 25.87 0.87 22.54
N ILE A 431 25.87 -0.44 22.75
CA ILE A 431 26.90 -1.13 23.54
C ILE A 431 27.42 -2.33 22.75
N ALA A 432 28.75 -2.38 22.58
CA ALA A 432 29.47 -3.51 21.99
C ALA A 432 28.90 -3.99 20.64
N GLY A 433 28.51 -3.07 19.75
CA GLY A 433 27.97 -3.42 18.43
C GLY A 433 26.45 -3.65 18.39
N LYS A 434 25.75 -3.48 19.52
CA LYS A 434 24.32 -3.73 19.65
C LYS A 434 23.57 -2.44 19.97
N VAL A 435 22.39 -2.26 19.38
CA VAL A 435 21.48 -1.15 19.66
C VAL A 435 20.37 -1.62 20.61
N GLY A 436 20.21 -0.96 21.74
CA GLY A 436 19.08 -1.14 22.65
C GLY A 436 18.14 0.07 22.58
N ILE A 437 16.85 -0.12 22.33
CA ILE A 437 15.82 0.94 22.47
C ILE A 437 15.00 0.59 23.70
N GLY A 438 14.92 1.47 24.70
CA GLY A 438 14.25 1.12 25.97
C GLY A 438 15.05 0.20 26.92
N THR A 439 16.28 -0.19 26.55
CA THR A 439 17.13 -1.08 27.35
C THR A 439 18.60 -0.70 27.23
N ALA A 440 19.29 -0.66 28.39
CA ALA A 440 20.72 -0.39 28.47
C ALA A 440 21.58 -1.68 28.40
N THR A 441 20.96 -2.83 28.19
CA THR A 441 21.65 -4.13 28.10
C THR A 441 21.07 -4.95 26.95
N PRO A 442 21.27 -4.54 25.69
CA PRO A 442 20.75 -5.28 24.55
C PRO A 442 21.37 -6.68 24.47
N ALA A 443 20.52 -7.71 24.50
CA ALA A 443 20.95 -9.09 24.34
C ALA A 443 21.24 -9.43 22.86
N HIS A 444 20.61 -8.71 21.93
CA HIS A 444 20.67 -8.92 20.49
C HIS A 444 21.22 -7.68 19.76
N THR A 445 21.61 -7.81 18.48
CA THR A 445 22.15 -6.70 17.68
C THR A 445 21.21 -5.49 17.61
N LEU A 446 19.90 -5.74 17.64
CA LEU A 446 18.87 -4.74 17.89
C LEU A 446 17.91 -5.33 18.94
N ASP A 447 17.70 -4.63 20.05
CA ASP A 447 16.82 -5.04 21.15
C ASP A 447 15.89 -3.88 21.50
N VAL A 448 14.57 -4.06 21.39
CA VAL A 448 13.57 -3.01 21.67
C VAL A 448 12.71 -3.45 22.85
N ASN A 449 12.89 -2.81 24.00
CA ASN A 449 12.08 -3.01 25.19
C ASN A 449 10.79 -2.19 25.09
N GLY A 450 9.82 -2.68 24.31
CA GLY A 450 8.54 -2.04 24.05
C GLY A 450 7.86 -2.57 22.78
N ALA A 451 6.72 -1.98 22.42
CA ALA A 451 6.03 -2.29 21.16
C ALA A 451 6.67 -1.53 19.98
N ILE A 452 6.89 -2.21 18.86
CA ILE A 452 7.35 -1.61 17.61
C ILE A 452 6.12 -1.32 16.74
N ASN A 453 5.81 -0.05 16.50
CA ASN A 453 4.82 0.36 15.50
C ASN A 453 5.55 0.77 14.21
N ALA A 454 5.64 -0.16 13.26
CA ALA A 454 6.34 0.04 11.99
C ALA A 454 5.39 -0.21 10.82
N THR A 455 5.53 0.58 9.75
CA THR A 455 4.82 0.37 8.48
C THR A 455 5.33 -0.86 7.74
N GLU A 456 6.62 -1.18 7.89
CA GLU A 456 7.26 -2.36 7.29
C GLU A 456 8.51 -2.75 8.09
N ILE A 457 8.72 -4.05 8.29
CA ILE A 457 9.99 -4.62 8.72
C ILE A 457 10.45 -5.53 7.59
N ARG A 458 11.73 -5.51 7.21
CA ARG A 458 12.28 -6.40 6.19
C ARG A 458 13.38 -7.30 6.77
N LEU A 459 13.39 -8.57 6.42
CA LEU A 459 14.50 -9.49 6.68
C LEU A 459 15.19 -9.82 5.36
N ASN A 460 16.48 -9.52 5.24
CA ASN A 460 17.29 -9.77 4.03
C ASN A 460 16.71 -9.14 2.75
N GLY A 461 16.07 -7.98 2.85
CA GLY A 461 15.46 -7.26 1.71
C GLY A 461 14.02 -7.64 1.40
N GLU A 462 13.50 -8.71 2.01
CA GLU A 462 12.13 -9.18 1.86
C GLU A 462 11.23 -8.69 3.00
N ILE A 463 9.96 -8.43 2.71
CA ILE A 463 8.97 -8.02 3.73
C ILE A 463 8.88 -9.12 4.80
N PHE A 464 9.17 -8.78 6.05
CA PHE A 464 8.94 -9.62 7.20
C PHE A 464 7.45 -9.72 7.43
N ASN A 465 6.85 -10.77 6.90
CA ASN A 465 5.49 -11.15 7.21
C ASN A 465 5.56 -12.03 8.46
N PRO A 466 5.12 -11.58 9.65
CA PRO A 466 5.12 -12.43 10.82
C PRO A 466 4.19 -13.60 10.52
N THR A 467 4.78 -14.76 10.21
CA THR A 467 4.04 -15.98 10.01
C THR A 467 3.25 -16.27 11.28
N VAL A 468 1.96 -16.55 11.14
CA VAL A 468 1.02 -16.95 12.22
C VAL A 468 1.48 -18.20 12.99
N TRP A 469 2.56 -18.85 12.53
CA TRP A 469 3.18 -20.02 13.12
C TRP A 469 4.03 -19.64 14.33
N THR A 470 3.50 -19.87 15.53
CA THR A 470 4.29 -19.80 16.76
C THR A 470 5.05 -21.13 16.96
N GLN A 471 6.28 -21.09 17.48
CA GLN A 471 7.04 -22.33 17.80
C GLN A 471 6.47 -23.08 19.02
N SER A 472 5.53 -22.46 19.74
CA SER A 472 4.88 -22.98 20.94
C SER A 472 3.58 -22.22 21.19
N GLY A 473 2.51 -22.91 21.61
CA GLY A 473 1.23 -22.28 21.94
C GLY A 473 0.03 -23.10 21.47
N THR A 474 -1.18 -22.63 21.72
CA THR A 474 -2.42 -23.34 21.39
C THR A 474 -3.10 -22.84 20.12
N ASP A 475 -2.61 -21.80 19.42
CA ASP A 475 -3.26 -21.30 18.20
C ASP A 475 -2.94 -22.19 16.98
N ILE A 476 -1.96 -21.80 16.16
CA ILE A 476 -1.37 -22.67 15.14
C ILE A 476 0.13 -22.75 15.45
N ASN A 477 0.61 -23.94 15.79
CA ASN A 477 2.02 -24.19 16.05
C ASN A 477 2.60 -25.24 15.08
N TYR A 478 3.89 -25.07 14.80
CA TYR A 478 4.69 -26.04 14.06
C TYR A 478 5.95 -26.37 14.86
N LEU A 479 6.08 -27.64 15.24
CA LEU A 479 7.22 -28.12 16.01
C LEU A 479 7.68 -29.47 15.45
N GLN A 480 8.96 -29.53 15.05
CA GLN A 480 9.63 -30.78 14.61
C GLN A 480 8.85 -31.58 13.54
N GLY A 481 8.21 -30.90 12.57
CA GLY A 481 7.48 -31.58 11.49
C GLY A 481 6.02 -31.94 11.81
N THR A 482 5.54 -31.55 12.99
CA THR A 482 4.15 -31.71 13.43
C THR A 482 3.42 -30.36 13.49
N VAL A 483 2.11 -30.38 13.31
CA VAL A 483 1.22 -29.20 13.37
C VAL A 483 0.18 -29.39 14.48
N GLY A 484 0.12 -28.45 15.42
CA GLY A 484 -0.94 -28.35 16.42
C GLY A 484 -1.87 -27.17 16.11
N ILE A 485 -3.19 -27.41 16.12
CA ILE A 485 -4.24 -26.39 16.01
C ILE A 485 -5.11 -26.49 17.25
N GLY A 486 -5.23 -25.43 18.06
CA GLY A 486 -5.94 -25.52 19.35
C GLY A 486 -5.15 -26.23 20.46
N THR A 487 -4.04 -26.90 20.15
CA THR A 487 -3.27 -27.74 21.07
C THR A 487 -1.78 -27.52 20.97
N ALA A 488 -1.09 -27.46 22.10
CA ALA A 488 0.37 -27.29 22.17
C ALA A 488 1.16 -28.58 21.95
N THR A 489 0.50 -29.74 21.97
CA THR A 489 1.16 -31.04 21.85
C THR A 489 0.47 -31.91 20.83
N VAL A 490 1.25 -32.41 19.87
CA VAL A 490 0.81 -33.45 18.93
C VAL A 490 1.18 -34.82 19.53
N PRO A 491 0.22 -35.75 19.72
CA PRO A 491 0.53 -37.08 20.25
C PRO A 491 1.56 -37.83 19.39
N MET A 492 2.38 -38.65 20.05
CA MET A 492 3.43 -39.43 19.37
C MET A 492 2.81 -40.33 18.28
N GLY A 493 3.37 -40.30 17.07
CA GLY A 493 2.87 -41.04 15.92
C GLY A 493 1.92 -40.25 15.00
N TYR A 494 1.52 -39.04 15.39
CA TYR A 494 0.66 -38.17 14.59
C TYR A 494 1.43 -36.96 14.06
N ARG A 495 1.01 -36.44 12.90
CA ARG A 495 1.59 -35.23 12.28
C ARG A 495 0.71 -33.99 12.41
N LEU A 496 -0.57 -34.16 12.69
CA LEU A 496 -1.56 -33.10 12.86
C LEU A 496 -2.44 -33.44 14.07
N ALA A 497 -2.59 -32.50 15.00
CA ALA A 497 -3.59 -32.57 16.07
C ALA A 497 -4.43 -31.30 16.08
N VAL A 498 -5.75 -31.46 16.20
CA VAL A 498 -6.71 -30.35 16.24
C VAL A 498 -7.58 -30.50 17.48
N ASP A 499 -7.53 -29.52 18.38
CA ASP A 499 -8.48 -29.37 19.49
C ASP A 499 -9.66 -28.51 19.03
N GLY A 500 -10.64 -29.14 18.38
CA GLY A 500 -11.80 -28.45 17.81
C GLY A 500 -12.42 -29.20 16.63
N ASN A 501 -13.40 -28.57 15.99
CA ASN A 501 -14.11 -29.13 14.85
C ASN A 501 -13.37 -28.84 13.53
N ILE A 502 -13.36 -29.82 12.62
CA ILE A 502 -12.79 -29.69 11.28
C ILE A 502 -13.94 -29.72 10.26
N VAL A 503 -13.97 -28.73 9.37
CA VAL A 503 -14.82 -28.74 8.16
C VAL A 503 -13.89 -28.83 6.95
N ALA A 504 -14.16 -29.80 6.07
CA ALA A 504 -13.41 -30.00 4.85
C ALA A 504 -14.39 -30.29 3.70
N GLU A 505 -14.07 -29.81 2.50
CA GLU A 505 -14.82 -30.19 1.28
C GLU A 505 -14.58 -31.65 0.92
N GLU A 506 -13.35 -32.16 1.13
CA GLU A 506 -12.97 -33.54 0.87
C GLU A 506 -11.84 -33.99 1.80
N ILE A 507 -11.87 -35.26 2.24
CA ILE A 507 -10.77 -35.95 2.91
C ILE A 507 -10.55 -37.29 2.22
N GLN A 508 -9.44 -37.43 1.50
CA GLN A 508 -9.02 -38.71 0.92
C GLN A 508 -8.24 -39.52 1.96
N ILE A 509 -8.73 -40.71 2.30
CA ILE A 509 -8.04 -41.65 3.20
C ILE A 509 -7.48 -42.80 2.39
N GLN A 510 -6.16 -42.93 2.36
CA GLN A 510 -5.47 -44.04 1.72
C GLN A 510 -4.87 -44.95 2.80
N LEU A 511 -5.51 -46.10 3.05
CA LEU A 511 -4.96 -47.12 3.93
C LEU A 511 -3.79 -47.84 3.26
N SER A 512 -2.80 -48.26 4.06
CA SER A 512 -1.69 -49.09 3.58
C SER A 512 -2.07 -50.56 3.41
N ASP A 513 -3.14 -50.99 4.05
CA ASP A 513 -3.63 -52.38 4.04
C ASP A 513 -4.64 -52.62 2.91
N THR A 514 -4.89 -53.90 2.62
CA THR A 514 -5.84 -54.33 1.58
C THR A 514 -7.28 -53.97 1.92
N TRP A 515 -7.96 -53.35 0.96
CA TRP A 515 -9.40 -53.11 0.96
C TRP A 515 -10.18 -54.45 0.93
N PRO A 516 -11.38 -54.56 1.54
CA PRO A 516 -11.99 -55.85 1.89
C PRO A 516 -12.52 -56.74 0.76
N ASP A 517 -12.18 -56.50 -0.51
CA ASP A 517 -12.64 -57.27 -1.68
C ASP A 517 -12.46 -58.81 -1.55
N TYR A 518 -11.58 -59.27 -0.66
CA TYR A 518 -11.36 -60.68 -0.35
C TYR A 518 -12.58 -61.43 0.23
N VAL A 519 -13.63 -60.74 0.68
CA VAL A 519 -14.83 -61.40 1.24
C VAL A 519 -15.55 -62.27 0.21
N PHE A 520 -15.42 -61.97 -1.08
CA PHE A 520 -16.05 -62.73 -2.16
C PHE A 520 -15.18 -63.86 -2.73
N GLU A 521 -13.97 -64.07 -2.20
CA GLU A 521 -13.11 -65.18 -2.63
C GLU A 521 -13.70 -66.54 -2.22
N GLU A 522 -13.44 -67.58 -3.01
CA GLU A 522 -14.04 -68.91 -2.80
C GLU A 522 -13.66 -69.56 -1.46
N ASP A 523 -12.50 -69.20 -0.89
CA ASP A 523 -11.97 -69.72 0.37
C ASP A 523 -12.28 -68.82 1.58
N TYR A 524 -13.11 -67.78 1.41
CA TYR A 524 -13.52 -66.92 2.52
C TYR A 524 -14.35 -67.67 3.56
N ASP A 525 -13.83 -67.75 4.79
CA ASP A 525 -14.49 -68.40 5.93
C ASP A 525 -15.62 -67.53 6.50
N LEU A 526 -16.78 -67.56 5.84
CA LEU A 526 -17.98 -66.87 6.31
C LEU A 526 -18.55 -67.60 7.54
N LYS A 527 -18.41 -66.97 8.71
CA LYS A 527 -18.95 -67.46 9.99
C LYS A 527 -20.44 -67.86 9.87
N PRO A 528 -20.90 -68.93 10.52
CA PRO A 528 -22.33 -69.24 10.56
C PRO A 528 -23.13 -68.18 11.34
N LEU A 529 -24.36 -67.87 10.90
CA LEU A 529 -25.23 -66.89 11.59
C LEU A 529 -25.49 -67.25 13.06
N SER A 530 -25.48 -68.53 13.42
CA SER A 530 -25.60 -68.98 14.82
C SER A 530 -24.43 -68.54 15.69
N GLU A 531 -23.21 -68.50 15.14
CA GLU A 531 -22.02 -68.03 15.86
C GLU A 531 -22.01 -66.51 15.96
N VAL A 532 -22.42 -65.82 14.89
CA VAL A 532 -22.60 -64.36 14.91
C VAL A 532 -23.64 -63.95 15.94
N GLU A 533 -24.78 -64.65 16.01
CA GLU A 533 -25.82 -64.42 17.02
C GLU A 533 -25.29 -64.62 18.45
N ALA A 534 -24.54 -65.70 18.68
CA ALA A 534 -23.90 -65.96 19.97
C ALA A 534 -22.94 -64.83 20.36
N PHE A 535 -22.12 -64.35 19.42
CA PHE A 535 -21.20 -63.25 19.64
C PHE A 535 -21.93 -61.94 19.97
N VAL A 536 -22.95 -61.56 19.19
CA VAL A 536 -23.72 -60.33 19.42
C VAL A 536 -24.44 -60.36 20.77
N LYS A 537 -24.98 -61.52 21.17
CA LYS A 537 -25.61 -61.67 22.49
C LYS A 537 -24.62 -61.44 23.63
N ALA A 538 -23.41 -61.95 23.50
CA ALA A 538 -22.34 -61.83 24.50
C ALA A 538 -21.71 -60.42 24.53
N ASN A 539 -21.37 -59.85 23.37
CA ASN A 539 -20.51 -58.67 23.27
C ASN A 539 -21.26 -57.37 22.93
N LYS A 540 -22.53 -57.44 22.51
CA LYS A 540 -23.37 -56.28 22.13
C LYS A 540 -22.87 -55.45 20.94
N HIS A 541 -21.94 -55.98 20.15
CA HIS A 541 -21.52 -55.44 18.88
C HIS A 541 -21.26 -56.59 17.88
N LEU A 542 -21.08 -56.25 16.60
CA LEU A 542 -20.73 -57.22 15.57
C LEU A 542 -19.25 -57.64 15.70
N PRO A 543 -18.87 -58.86 15.28
CA PRO A 543 -17.47 -59.25 15.19
C PRO A 543 -16.66 -58.21 14.40
N ASP A 544 -15.41 -57.97 14.79
CA ASP A 544 -14.45 -57.01 14.18
C ASP A 544 -14.82 -55.52 14.32
N VAL A 545 -16.08 -55.18 14.65
CA VAL A 545 -16.49 -53.81 14.93
C VAL A 545 -16.08 -53.44 16.36
N PRO A 546 -15.38 -52.34 16.60
CA PRO A 546 -14.97 -51.95 17.96
C PRO A 546 -16.18 -51.66 18.85
N SER A 547 -16.04 -51.98 20.13
CA SER A 547 -17.03 -51.69 21.16
C SER A 547 -17.12 -50.19 21.46
N ALA A 548 -18.23 -49.76 22.05
CA ALA A 548 -18.39 -48.37 22.47
C ALA A 548 -17.31 -47.92 23.49
N SER A 549 -16.86 -48.82 24.37
CA SER A 549 -15.79 -48.53 25.33
C SER A 549 -14.42 -48.33 24.66
N GLU A 550 -14.12 -49.10 23.62
CA GLU A 550 -12.87 -48.93 22.84
C GLU A 550 -12.90 -47.60 22.09
N VAL A 551 -14.01 -47.26 21.44
CA VAL A 551 -14.15 -45.98 20.71
C VAL A 551 -14.03 -44.77 21.65
N VAL A 552 -14.59 -44.84 22.86
CA VAL A 552 -14.49 -43.75 23.85
C VAL A 552 -13.06 -43.56 24.38
N SER A 553 -12.29 -44.64 24.53
CA SER A 553 -10.96 -44.57 25.13
C SER A 553 -9.84 -44.34 24.11
N GLU A 554 -9.96 -44.89 22.90
CA GLU A 554 -8.90 -44.89 21.88
C GLU A 554 -9.25 -44.02 20.65
N GLY A 555 -10.51 -43.60 20.52
CA GLY A 555 -11.02 -42.92 19.34
C GLY A 555 -11.35 -43.89 18.20
N GLN A 556 -11.80 -43.36 17.06
CA GLN A 556 -12.18 -44.17 15.89
C GLN A 556 -11.35 -43.79 14.67
N ARG A 557 -10.74 -44.80 14.03
CA ARG A 557 -9.98 -44.63 12.79
C ARG A 557 -10.93 -44.71 11.60
N LEU A 558 -11.24 -43.56 10.99
CA LEU A 558 -12.26 -43.44 9.92
C LEU A 558 -12.03 -44.39 8.73
N GLY A 559 -10.78 -44.48 8.24
CA GLY A 559 -10.46 -45.39 7.12
C GLY A 559 -10.72 -46.85 7.45
N GLU A 560 -10.20 -47.31 8.60
CA GLU A 560 -10.37 -48.70 9.03
C GLU A 560 -11.83 -49.04 9.32
N MET A 561 -12.57 -48.12 9.92
CA MET A 561 -13.99 -48.31 10.15
C MET A 561 -14.77 -48.43 8.82
N ASN A 562 -14.45 -47.60 7.83
CA ASN A 562 -15.07 -47.71 6.50
C ASN A 562 -14.75 -49.06 5.83
N ALA A 563 -13.52 -49.57 5.97
CA ALA A 563 -13.15 -50.90 5.49
C ALA A 563 -13.91 -52.02 6.24
N ILE A 564 -14.02 -51.94 7.57
CA ILE A 564 -14.80 -52.91 8.38
C ILE A 564 -16.27 -52.87 7.98
N LEU A 565 -16.86 -51.69 7.83
CA LEU A 565 -18.26 -51.54 7.42
C LEU A 565 -18.51 -52.15 6.04
N LEU A 566 -17.61 -51.92 5.07
CA LEU A 566 -17.70 -52.55 3.76
C LEU A 566 -17.61 -54.08 3.87
N LYS A 567 -16.64 -54.62 4.62
CA LYS A 567 -16.54 -56.06 4.90
C LYS A 567 -17.87 -56.61 5.44
N LYS A 568 -18.53 -55.90 6.36
CA LYS A 568 -19.83 -56.34 6.92
C LYS A 568 -20.97 -56.27 5.92
N VAL A 569 -20.97 -55.30 5.01
CA VAL A 569 -21.94 -55.23 3.91
C VAL A 569 -21.75 -56.43 2.95
N GLU A 570 -20.51 -56.80 2.66
CA GLU A 570 -20.19 -57.95 1.80
C GLU A 570 -20.57 -59.29 2.46
N GLU A 571 -20.24 -59.47 3.75
CA GLU A 571 -20.66 -60.63 4.53
C GLU A 571 -22.20 -60.76 4.57
N LEU A 572 -22.90 -59.63 4.81
CA LEU A 572 -24.36 -59.57 4.76
C LEU A 572 -24.91 -60.00 3.39
N THR A 573 -24.27 -59.54 2.32
CA THR A 573 -24.64 -59.88 0.95
C THR A 573 -24.51 -61.39 0.69
N LEU A 574 -23.45 -62.04 1.19
CA LEU A 574 -23.31 -63.50 1.10
C LEU A 574 -24.39 -64.25 1.89
N TYR A 575 -24.78 -63.79 3.07
CA TYR A 575 -25.90 -64.40 3.80
C TYR A 575 -27.22 -64.28 3.03
N LEU A 576 -27.49 -63.13 2.42
CA LEU A 576 -28.69 -62.90 1.61
C LEU A 576 -28.73 -63.81 0.38
N ILE A 577 -27.60 -63.97 -0.32
CA ILE A 577 -27.48 -64.90 -1.46
C ILE A 577 -27.79 -66.34 -1.02
N ARG A 578 -27.18 -66.80 0.10
CA ARG A 578 -27.44 -68.15 0.66
C ARG A 578 -28.91 -68.31 1.10
N GLN A 579 -29.50 -67.27 1.68
CA GLN A 579 -30.89 -67.27 2.10
C GLN A 579 -31.84 -67.36 0.90
N GLN A 580 -31.61 -66.58 -0.15
CA GLN A 580 -32.41 -66.60 -1.38
C GLN A 580 -32.35 -67.98 -2.06
N ALA A 581 -31.15 -68.58 -2.17
CA ALA A 581 -31.00 -69.93 -2.70
C ALA A 581 -31.76 -70.98 -1.86
N THR A 582 -31.79 -70.81 -0.54
CA THR A 582 -32.56 -71.69 0.36
C THR A 582 -34.07 -71.51 0.15
N ILE A 583 -34.55 -70.27 0.00
CA ILE A 583 -35.96 -69.97 -0.28
C ILE A 583 -36.39 -70.63 -1.59
N GLU A 584 -35.62 -70.48 -2.67
CA GLU A 584 -35.92 -71.08 -3.97
C GLU A 584 -35.94 -72.62 -3.91
N ALA A 585 -34.99 -73.23 -3.17
CA ALA A 585 -34.99 -74.67 -2.95
C ALA A 585 -36.22 -75.14 -2.16
N GLN A 586 -36.64 -74.38 -1.15
CA GLN A 586 -37.87 -74.66 -0.39
C GLN A 586 -39.12 -74.51 -1.25
N GLU A 587 -39.23 -73.46 -2.06
CA GLU A 587 -40.35 -73.26 -2.99
C GLU A 587 -40.47 -74.40 -4.01
N ASN A 588 -39.35 -74.87 -4.55
CA ASN A 588 -39.34 -76.01 -5.47
C ASN A 588 -39.80 -77.29 -4.77
N LYS A 589 -39.33 -77.55 -3.55
CA LYS A 589 -39.77 -78.71 -2.75
C LYS A 589 -41.25 -78.63 -2.39
N ILE A 590 -41.77 -77.44 -2.11
CA ILE A 590 -43.19 -77.20 -1.88
C ILE A 590 -44.00 -77.51 -3.14
N LYS A 591 -43.55 -77.06 -4.33
CA LYS A 591 -44.19 -77.41 -5.61
C LYS A 591 -44.24 -78.92 -5.84
N GLU A 592 -43.13 -79.63 -5.61
CA GLU A 592 -43.07 -81.09 -5.73
C GLU A 592 -44.05 -81.79 -4.78
N LEU A 593 -44.10 -81.36 -3.51
CA LEU A 593 -45.05 -81.89 -2.53
C LEU A 593 -46.51 -81.65 -2.94
N TYR A 594 -46.82 -80.46 -3.48
CA TYR A 594 -48.15 -80.16 -4.01
C TYR A 594 -48.53 -81.08 -5.19
N GLU A 595 -47.60 -81.33 -6.11
CA GLU A 595 -47.85 -82.24 -7.23
C GLU A 595 -48.05 -83.70 -6.80
N MET A 596 -47.29 -84.17 -5.81
CA MET A 596 -47.48 -85.50 -5.21
C MET A 596 -48.86 -85.63 -4.54
N PHE A 597 -49.28 -84.60 -3.80
CA PHE A 597 -50.59 -84.60 -3.13
C PHE A 597 -51.75 -84.56 -4.13
N ARG A 598 -51.60 -83.83 -5.25
CA ARG A 598 -52.59 -83.79 -6.34
C ARG A 598 -52.78 -85.16 -6.99
N LYS A 599 -51.70 -85.91 -7.21
CA LYS A 599 -51.72 -87.25 -7.82
C LYS A 599 -52.21 -88.36 -6.88
N GLY A 600 -52.22 -88.14 -5.57
CA GLY A 600 -52.72 -89.11 -4.59
C GLY A 600 -54.23 -89.03 -4.31
N ASN A 601 -54.90 -87.98 -4.79
CA ASN A 601 -56.35 -87.75 -4.63
C ASN A 601 -57.15 -87.89 -5.95
N GLU A 602 -56.48 -88.28 -7.05
CA GLU A 602 -57.08 -88.84 -8.27
C GLU A 602 -57.01 -90.36 -8.19
#